data_AF-A0A961H0X7-F1
#
_entry.id   AF-A0A961H0X7-F1
#
_cell.length_a   1.000
_cell.length_b   1.000
_cell.length_c   1.000
_cell.angle_alpha   90.00
_cell.angle_beta   90.00
_cell.angle_gamma   90.00
#
_symmetry.space_group_name_H-M   'P 1'
#
loop_
_entity.id
_entity.type
_entity.pdbx_description
1 polymer ?
#
loop_
_entity_poly.entity_id
_entity_poly.type
_entity_poly.pdbx_seq_one_letter_code
_entity_poly.pdbx_strand_id
1 'polypeptide(L)'
;MKSHRLPLLACLLVSLLCSACQQIQPVFDLQHTQRKFDAASHQDNLAAIGQGVPSGYADVLKDLTSERINALPDPRLKANAWMMRGVSEWRTGDYLKAQTSASNGIQAGPESGSRDHILLLMLPALASDGQIFEAWKTAGRSFTLEQYNSVAASDYPVALKKLRSIPGEFTAKTDADTKDLVSFHQWRMFLNWDALINHMKADESVQDAAAESAASHFGGVSLAKQARAARDSIRADSTYGKLIASHPNGAS
;
A
#
# COMPACT_ATOMS: atom_id res chain seq x y z
N MET A 1 8.19 77.58 5.38
CA MET A 1 6.98 76.73 5.47
C MET A 1 7.36 75.31 5.07
N LYS A 2 7.48 74.39 6.04
CA LYS A 2 7.94 73.00 5.81
C LYS A 2 6.75 72.14 5.39
N SER A 3 6.77 71.61 4.17
CA SER A 3 5.73 70.70 3.67
C SER A 3 5.99 69.27 4.16
N HIS A 4 5.23 68.85 5.18
CA HIS A 4 5.12 67.46 5.60
C HIS A 4 4.12 66.71 4.70
N ARG A 5 4.60 66.08 3.62
CA ARG A 5 3.80 65.13 2.81
C ARG A 5 4.65 63.98 2.29
N LEU A 6 5.35 63.27 3.18
CA LEU A 6 6.18 62.11 2.80
C LEU A 6 6.08 60.86 3.70
N PRO A 7 5.18 60.69 4.70
CA PRO A 7 5.11 59.41 5.42
C PRO A 7 4.09 58.42 4.83
N LEU A 8 3.12 58.87 4.03
CA LEU A 8 1.98 58.02 3.62
C LEU A 8 2.27 57.15 2.37
N LEU A 9 3.11 57.63 1.45
CA LEU A 9 3.46 56.85 0.24
C LEU A 9 4.44 55.70 0.55
N ALA A 10 5.31 55.89 1.55
CA ALA A 10 6.28 54.88 1.97
C ALA A 10 5.62 53.67 2.66
N CYS A 11 4.56 53.89 3.46
CA CYS A 11 3.84 52.80 4.13
C CYS A 11 3.02 51.93 3.15
N LEU A 12 2.51 52.50 2.05
CA LEU A 12 1.75 51.77 1.02
C LEU A 12 2.65 50.87 0.15
N LEU A 13 3.88 51.30 -0.14
CA LEU A 13 4.85 50.49 -0.90
C LEU A 13 5.38 49.30 -0.11
N VAL A 14 5.59 49.45 1.21
CA VAL A 14 6.04 48.34 2.08
C VAL A 14 4.94 47.30 2.28
N SER A 15 3.66 47.69 2.33
CA SER A 15 2.55 46.74 2.45
C SER A 15 2.24 45.99 1.14
N LEU A 16 2.47 46.61 -0.03
CA LEU A 16 2.44 45.93 -1.33
C LEU A 16 3.63 44.98 -1.54
N LEU A 17 4.84 45.35 -1.11
CA LEU A 17 6.03 44.49 -1.19
C LEU A 17 5.99 43.32 -0.18
N CYS A 18 5.44 43.52 1.01
CA CYS A 18 5.24 42.42 1.97
C CYS A 18 4.12 41.45 1.54
N SER A 19 3.11 41.91 0.78
CA SER A 19 2.09 41.03 0.20
C SER A 19 2.63 40.20 -0.98
N ALA A 20 3.63 40.70 -1.70
CA ALA A 20 4.29 39.98 -2.79
C ALA A 20 5.36 38.97 -2.30
N CYS A 21 5.84 39.11 -1.06
CA CYS A 21 6.76 38.16 -0.42
C CYS A 21 6.06 37.11 0.46
N GLN A 22 4.75 37.17 0.63
CA GLN A 22 3.98 36.12 1.28
C GLN A 22 3.53 35.08 0.24
N GLN A 23 4.16 33.91 0.31
CA GLN A 23 3.75 32.67 -0.35
C GLN A 23 4.11 32.52 -1.84
N ILE A 24 5.41 32.52 -2.17
CA ILE A 24 5.88 31.52 -3.13
C ILE A 24 5.82 30.18 -2.37
N GLN A 25 4.62 29.56 -2.31
CA GLN A 25 4.59 28.14 -1.99
C GLN A 25 5.37 27.44 -3.10
N PRO A 26 6.34 26.56 -2.77
CA PRO A 26 6.99 25.77 -3.80
C PRO A 26 5.89 25.06 -4.59
N VAL A 27 5.89 25.26 -5.91
CA VAL A 27 5.00 24.53 -6.82
C VAL A 27 5.17 23.05 -6.49
N PHE A 28 4.07 22.38 -6.18
CA PHE A 28 4.09 20.96 -5.86
C PHE A 28 4.80 20.19 -6.98
N ASP A 29 5.96 19.61 -6.66
CA ASP A 29 6.78 18.83 -7.59
C ASP A 29 6.51 17.34 -7.38
N LEU A 30 5.64 16.80 -8.23
CA LEU A 30 5.32 15.38 -8.24
C LEU A 30 6.55 14.51 -8.55
N GLN A 31 7.51 14.99 -9.35
CA GLN A 31 8.72 14.22 -9.66
C GLN A 31 9.64 14.11 -8.45
N HIS A 32 9.78 15.19 -7.66
CA HIS A 32 10.50 15.13 -6.39
C HIS A 32 9.84 14.15 -5.42
N THR A 33 8.51 14.16 -5.35
CA THR A 33 7.75 13.22 -4.52
C THR A 33 7.91 11.78 -4.98
N GLN A 34 7.88 11.53 -6.30
CA GLN A 34 8.14 10.22 -6.89
C GLN A 34 9.53 9.69 -6.52
N ARG A 35 10.57 10.53 -6.59
CA ARG A 35 11.92 10.13 -6.17
C ARG A 35 11.99 9.71 -4.70
N LYS A 36 11.26 10.39 -3.80
CA LYS A 36 11.16 9.98 -2.39
C LYS A 36 10.46 8.63 -2.25
N PHE A 37 9.37 8.44 -2.98
CA PHE A 37 8.64 7.18 -2.99
C PHE A 37 9.51 6.02 -3.50
N ASP A 38 10.23 6.21 -4.60
CA ASP A 38 11.11 5.19 -5.19
C ASP A 38 12.26 4.84 -4.24
N ALA A 39 12.88 5.84 -3.60
CA ALA A 39 13.92 5.62 -2.60
C ALA A 39 13.39 4.86 -1.37
N ALA A 40 12.20 5.22 -0.87
CA ALA A 40 11.56 4.52 0.24
C ALA A 40 11.22 3.08 -0.14
N SER A 41 10.65 2.84 -1.32
CA SER A 41 10.31 1.50 -1.80
C SER A 41 11.56 0.64 -2.04
N HIS A 42 12.63 1.23 -2.56
CA HIS A 42 13.90 0.53 -2.71
C HIS A 42 14.48 0.13 -1.35
N GLN A 43 14.48 1.05 -0.38
CA GLN A 43 14.94 0.76 0.98
C GLN A 43 14.06 -0.31 1.64
N ASP A 44 12.74 -0.25 1.47
CA ASP A 44 11.80 -1.23 2.03
C ASP A 44 12.04 -2.63 1.46
N ASN A 45 12.36 -2.73 0.16
CA ASN A 45 12.72 -3.99 -0.47
C ASN A 45 14.09 -4.50 0.03
N LEU A 46 15.09 -3.63 0.24
CA LEU A 46 16.42 -4.03 0.72
C LEU A 46 16.45 -4.36 2.21
N ALA A 47 15.62 -3.68 2.99
CA ALA A 47 15.33 -3.96 4.38
C ALA A 47 14.56 -5.28 4.44
N ALA A 48 15.31 -6.38 4.31
CA ALA A 48 14.88 -7.75 4.61
C ALA A 48 13.79 -7.71 5.69
N ILE A 49 12.59 -8.17 5.31
CA ILE A 49 11.33 -8.14 6.05
C ILE A 49 11.60 -8.09 7.57
N GLY A 50 11.43 -6.91 8.19
CA GLY A 50 11.61 -6.76 9.64
C GLY A 50 12.37 -5.52 10.11
N GLN A 51 13.06 -4.78 9.25
CA GLN A 51 13.48 -3.42 9.61
C GLN A 51 12.30 -2.46 9.39
N GLY A 52 12.06 -1.57 10.35
CA GLY A 52 10.87 -0.73 10.39
C GLY A 52 10.61 0.07 9.11
N VAL A 53 9.40 0.61 9.01
CA VAL A 53 8.91 1.33 7.82
C VAL A 53 9.85 2.50 7.47
N PRO A 54 10.39 2.59 6.24
CA PRO A 54 11.25 3.69 5.83
C PRO A 54 10.57 5.06 6.00
N SER A 55 11.30 6.04 6.56
CA SER A 55 10.76 7.39 6.82
C SER A 55 10.29 8.11 5.56
N GLY A 56 10.83 7.75 4.39
CA GLY A 56 10.46 8.35 3.11
C GLY A 56 8.97 8.21 2.78
N TYR A 57 8.29 7.16 3.25
CA TYR A 57 6.83 7.05 3.10
C TYR A 57 6.07 8.16 3.83
N ALA A 58 6.49 8.51 5.05
CA ALA A 58 5.87 9.60 5.80
C ALA A 58 6.06 10.97 5.12
N ASP A 59 7.20 11.17 4.43
CA ASP A 59 7.44 12.40 3.66
C ASP A 59 6.58 12.47 2.39
N VAL A 60 6.36 11.34 1.70
CA VAL A 60 5.40 11.26 0.58
C VAL A 60 3.99 11.67 1.04
N LEU A 61 3.55 11.25 2.24
CA LEU A 61 2.24 11.60 2.77
C LEU A 61 2.08 13.10 3.08
N LYS A 62 3.15 13.76 3.52
CA LYS A 62 3.15 15.22 3.71
C LYS A 62 3.04 15.95 2.37
N ASP A 63 3.63 15.39 1.32
CA ASP A 63 3.64 15.98 -0.01
C ASP A 63 2.32 15.76 -0.77
N LEU A 64 1.72 14.57 -0.65
CA LEU A 64 0.55 14.13 -1.40
C LEU A 64 -0.78 14.32 -0.62
N THR A 65 -1.14 15.56 -0.33
CA THR A 65 -2.49 15.84 0.22
C THR A 65 -3.57 15.70 -0.85
N SER A 66 -4.83 15.56 -0.42
CA SER A 66 -5.95 15.37 -1.35
C SER A 66 -6.11 16.60 -2.26
N GLU A 67 -5.92 17.79 -1.70
CA GLU A 67 -5.97 19.06 -2.43
C GLU A 67 -4.89 19.12 -3.52
N ARG A 68 -3.66 18.73 -3.18
CA ARG A 68 -2.53 18.75 -4.12
C ARG A 68 -2.71 17.75 -5.25
N ILE A 69 -3.15 16.53 -4.95
CA ILE A 69 -3.44 15.52 -5.97
C ILE A 69 -4.56 16.02 -6.90
N ASN A 70 -5.64 16.56 -6.34
CA ASN A 70 -6.77 17.04 -7.13
C ASN A 70 -6.44 18.25 -8.01
N ALA A 71 -5.47 19.07 -7.60
CA ALA A 71 -4.96 20.20 -8.37
C ALA A 71 -4.06 19.81 -9.56
N LEU A 72 -3.64 18.53 -9.68
CA LEU A 72 -2.88 18.09 -10.84
C LEU A 72 -3.70 18.23 -12.13
N PRO A 73 -3.08 18.68 -13.25
CA PRO A 73 -3.82 18.92 -14.48
C PRO A 73 -4.18 17.63 -15.25
N ASP A 74 -3.33 16.61 -15.16
CA ASP A 74 -3.48 15.35 -15.91
C ASP A 74 -4.07 14.24 -15.02
N PRO A 75 -5.20 13.60 -15.39
CA PRO A 75 -5.75 12.43 -14.70
C PRO A 75 -4.76 11.30 -14.47
N ARG A 76 -3.81 11.05 -15.39
CA ARG A 76 -2.78 10.01 -15.21
C ARG A 76 -1.85 10.33 -14.05
N LEU A 77 -1.45 11.59 -13.92
CA LEU A 77 -0.65 12.05 -12.78
C LEU A 77 -1.44 11.95 -11.47
N LYS A 78 -2.76 12.15 -11.50
CA LYS A 78 -3.62 11.95 -10.32
C LYS A 78 -3.64 10.50 -9.87
N ALA A 79 -3.86 9.56 -10.79
CA ALA A 79 -3.90 8.14 -10.47
C ALA A 79 -2.57 7.66 -9.88
N ASN A 80 -1.44 8.08 -10.48
CA ASN A 80 -0.10 7.81 -9.96
C ASN A 80 0.12 8.38 -8.55
N ALA A 81 -0.28 9.64 -8.31
CA ALA A 81 -0.16 10.27 -7.01
C ALA A 81 -1.04 9.59 -5.94
N TRP A 82 -2.27 9.21 -6.28
CA TRP A 82 -3.13 8.41 -5.40
C TRP A 82 -2.53 7.03 -5.10
N MET A 83 -1.90 6.39 -6.09
CA MET A 83 -1.18 5.13 -5.89
C MET A 83 -0.03 5.29 -4.90
N MET A 84 0.86 6.27 -5.12
CA MET A 84 1.99 6.52 -4.22
C MET A 84 1.53 6.82 -2.79
N ARG A 85 0.49 7.64 -2.66
CA ARG A 85 -0.11 7.96 -1.37
C ARG A 85 -0.69 6.71 -0.71
N GLY A 86 -1.50 5.92 -1.43
CA GLY A 86 -2.14 4.72 -0.89
C GLY A 86 -1.14 3.67 -0.44
N VAL A 87 -0.06 3.45 -1.20
CA VAL A 87 1.06 2.59 -0.77
C VAL A 87 1.73 3.14 0.47
N SER A 88 2.00 4.45 0.51
CA SER A 88 2.62 5.08 1.68
C SER A 88 1.74 4.98 2.93
N GLU A 89 0.42 5.20 2.82
CA GLU A 89 -0.55 5.06 3.91
C GLU A 89 -0.59 3.61 4.41
N TRP A 90 -0.61 2.62 3.50
CA TRP A 90 -0.54 1.21 3.86
C TRP A 90 0.75 0.89 4.62
N ARG A 91 1.91 1.32 4.10
CA ARG A 91 3.21 1.06 4.74
C ARG A 91 3.32 1.72 6.10
N THR A 92 2.75 2.90 6.30
CA THR A 92 2.73 3.59 7.61
C THR A 92 1.61 3.14 8.55
N GLY A 93 0.78 2.17 8.15
CA GLY A 93 -0.26 1.60 9.00
C GLY A 93 -1.61 2.33 9.01
N ASP A 94 -1.82 3.32 8.13
CA ASP A 94 -3.10 4.02 7.98
C ASP A 94 -3.98 3.29 6.94
N TYR A 95 -4.43 2.09 7.31
CA TYR A 95 -5.08 1.14 6.39
C TYR A 95 -6.40 1.65 5.80
N LEU A 96 -7.18 2.41 6.58
CA LEU A 96 -8.45 2.97 6.09
C LEU A 96 -8.20 4.05 5.02
N LYS A 97 -7.22 4.93 5.24
CA LYS A 97 -6.87 5.92 4.23
C LYS A 97 -6.27 5.27 3.00
N ALA A 98 -5.44 4.23 3.15
CA ALA A 98 -4.89 3.48 2.01
C ALA A 98 -6.00 2.95 1.07
N GLN A 99 -7.09 2.42 1.63
CA GLN A 99 -8.27 1.97 0.86
C GLN A 99 -9.00 3.13 0.16
N THR A 100 -9.10 4.27 0.84
CA THR A 100 -9.73 5.49 0.27
C THR A 100 -8.88 6.04 -0.88
N SER A 101 -7.56 6.14 -0.69
CA SER A 101 -6.61 6.55 -1.72
C SER A 101 -6.63 5.59 -2.92
N ALA A 102 -6.71 4.29 -2.68
CA ALA A 102 -6.88 3.30 -3.74
C ALA A 102 -8.15 3.56 -4.57
N SER A 103 -9.29 3.78 -3.89
CA SER A 103 -10.57 4.05 -4.55
C SER A 103 -10.54 5.35 -5.37
N ASN A 104 -9.97 6.43 -4.80
CA ASN A 104 -9.80 7.70 -5.51
C ASN A 104 -8.86 7.57 -6.71
N GLY A 105 -7.80 6.76 -6.57
CA GLY A 105 -6.87 6.48 -7.66
C GLY A 105 -7.54 5.74 -8.81
N ILE A 106 -8.37 4.72 -8.53
CA ILE A 106 -9.15 4.02 -9.57
C ILE A 106 -10.13 4.99 -10.25
N GLN A 107 -10.82 5.85 -9.50
CA GLN A 107 -11.72 6.86 -10.06
C GLN A 107 -11.00 7.90 -10.94
N ALA A 108 -9.71 8.16 -10.69
CA ALA A 108 -8.89 9.02 -11.53
C ALA A 108 -8.56 8.40 -12.91
N GLY A 109 -8.92 7.13 -13.15
CA GLY A 109 -8.84 6.48 -14.44
C GLY A 109 -7.41 6.11 -14.87
N PRO A 110 -6.67 5.30 -14.08
CA PRO A 110 -5.37 4.80 -14.51
C PRO A 110 -5.51 3.96 -15.79
N GLU A 111 -4.45 3.90 -16.58
CA GLU A 111 -4.45 3.06 -17.77
C GLU A 111 -4.59 1.58 -17.39
N SER A 112 -5.54 0.87 -18.01
CA SER A 112 -5.78 -0.55 -17.73
C SER A 112 -4.52 -1.39 -17.95
N GLY A 113 -4.22 -2.25 -16.98
CA GLY A 113 -3.02 -3.08 -16.94
C GLY A 113 -1.70 -2.34 -16.66
N SER A 114 -1.71 -1.02 -16.45
CA SER A 114 -0.53 -0.29 -15.98
C SER A 114 -0.16 -0.68 -14.55
N ARG A 115 1.10 -0.48 -14.16
CA ARG A 115 1.56 -0.71 -12.79
C ARG A 115 0.69 0.00 -11.75
N ASP A 116 0.33 1.25 -12.01
CA ASP A 116 -0.48 2.05 -11.08
C ASP A 116 -1.88 1.47 -10.94
N HIS A 117 -2.52 1.07 -12.04
CA HIS A 117 -3.82 0.39 -12.02
C HIS A 117 -3.76 -0.88 -11.17
N ILE A 118 -2.77 -1.75 -11.42
CA ILE A 118 -2.63 -3.01 -10.70
C ILE A 118 -2.38 -2.78 -9.20
N LEU A 119 -1.48 -1.86 -8.85
CA LEU A 119 -1.22 -1.50 -7.45
C LEU A 119 -2.45 -0.94 -6.74
N LEU A 120 -3.21 -0.07 -7.39
CA LEU A 120 -4.45 0.48 -6.84
C LEU A 120 -5.49 -0.63 -6.58
N LEU A 121 -5.57 -1.64 -7.44
CA LEU A 121 -6.44 -2.81 -7.22
C LEU A 121 -5.95 -3.71 -6.09
N MET A 122 -4.64 -3.80 -5.87
CA MET A 122 -4.04 -4.60 -4.78
C MET A 122 -4.25 -3.96 -3.40
N LEU A 123 -4.14 -2.63 -3.32
CA LEU A 123 -4.07 -1.89 -2.06
C LEU A 123 -5.16 -2.24 -1.03
N PRO A 124 -6.44 -2.43 -1.40
CA PRO A 124 -7.45 -2.82 -0.43
C PRO A 124 -7.13 -4.15 0.28
N ALA A 125 -6.64 -5.15 -0.47
CA ALA A 125 -6.25 -6.44 0.10
C ALA A 125 -5.02 -6.31 1.00
N LEU A 126 -4.02 -5.53 0.56
CA LEU A 126 -2.82 -5.28 1.35
C LEU A 126 -3.13 -4.54 2.66
N ALA A 127 -4.06 -3.58 2.62
CA ALA A 127 -4.51 -2.84 3.79
C ALA A 127 -5.24 -3.73 4.79
N SER A 128 -6.18 -4.57 4.33
CA SER A 128 -6.86 -5.55 5.19
C SER A 128 -5.88 -6.53 5.83
N ASP A 129 -4.94 -7.06 5.05
CA ASP A 129 -3.89 -7.96 5.55
C ASP A 129 -2.99 -7.27 6.59
N GLY A 130 -2.54 -6.05 6.31
CA GLY A 130 -1.74 -5.25 7.24
C GLY A 130 -2.47 -5.02 8.56
N GLN A 131 -3.75 -4.64 8.52
CA GLN A 131 -4.56 -4.43 9.71
C GLN A 131 -4.66 -5.69 10.58
N ILE A 132 -4.92 -6.84 9.95
CA ILE A 132 -5.06 -8.11 10.66
C ILE A 132 -3.72 -8.57 11.23
N PHE A 133 -2.65 -8.46 10.45
CA PHE A 133 -1.33 -8.91 10.89
C PHE A 133 -0.77 -8.02 12.01
N GLU A 134 -1.02 -6.71 12.00
CA GLU A 134 -0.70 -5.84 13.13
C GLU A 134 -1.53 -6.19 14.37
N ALA A 135 -2.82 -6.47 14.22
CA ALA A 135 -3.66 -6.92 15.33
C ALA A 135 -3.16 -8.25 15.92
N TRP A 136 -2.74 -9.18 15.07
CA TRP A 136 -2.14 -10.46 15.48
C TRP A 136 -0.82 -10.28 16.22
N LYS A 137 0.08 -9.43 15.70
CA LYS A 137 1.32 -9.08 16.41
C LYS A 137 1.04 -8.43 17.76
N THR A 138 0.08 -7.51 17.82
CA THR A 138 -0.34 -6.83 19.06
C THR A 138 -0.92 -7.81 20.07
N ALA A 139 -1.63 -8.85 19.60
CA ALA A 139 -2.13 -9.95 20.43
C ALA A 139 -1.04 -10.96 20.85
N GLY A 140 0.25 -10.65 20.62
CA GLY A 140 1.36 -11.54 20.96
C GLY A 140 1.51 -12.71 20.00
N ARG A 141 1.14 -12.50 18.72
CA ARG A 141 1.20 -13.50 17.63
C ARG A 141 0.36 -14.74 17.91
N SER A 142 -0.77 -14.56 18.58
CA SER A 142 -1.69 -15.64 18.85
C SER A 142 -3.11 -15.10 19.02
N PHE A 143 -4.03 -15.55 18.16
CA PHE A 143 -5.44 -15.20 18.26
C PHE A 143 -6.22 -16.23 19.07
N THR A 144 -7.26 -15.79 19.78
CA THR A 144 -8.32 -16.68 20.25
C THR A 144 -9.19 -17.14 19.07
N LEU A 145 -9.98 -18.19 19.27
CA LEU A 145 -10.97 -18.61 18.28
C LEU A 145 -11.95 -17.48 17.90
N GLU A 146 -12.37 -16.68 18.87
CA GLU A 146 -13.25 -15.53 18.64
C GLU A 146 -12.60 -14.46 17.74
N GLN A 147 -11.32 -14.16 18.00
CA GLN A 147 -10.56 -13.21 17.18
C GLN A 147 -10.36 -13.74 15.76
N TYR A 148 -10.02 -15.02 15.61
CA TYR A 148 -9.96 -15.67 14.29
C TYR A 148 -11.30 -15.62 13.56
N ASN A 149 -12.39 -16.00 14.22
CA ASN A 149 -13.73 -15.99 13.62
C ASN A 149 -14.14 -14.58 13.19
N SER A 150 -13.74 -13.56 13.96
CA SER A 150 -13.94 -12.16 13.57
C SER A 150 -13.19 -11.80 12.29
N VAL A 151 -11.97 -12.29 12.11
CA VAL A 151 -11.20 -12.13 10.86
C VAL A 151 -11.86 -12.92 9.70
N ALA A 152 -12.22 -14.17 9.92
CA ALA A 152 -12.83 -15.03 8.92
C ALA A 152 -14.21 -14.51 8.45
N ALA A 153 -14.94 -13.82 9.32
CA ALA A 153 -16.21 -13.18 9.00
C ALA A 153 -16.07 -11.73 8.47
N SER A 154 -14.85 -11.16 8.47
CA SER A 154 -14.59 -9.80 8.00
C SER A 154 -14.48 -9.72 6.46
N ASP A 155 -14.11 -8.55 5.93
CA ASP A 155 -13.80 -8.38 4.52
C ASP A 155 -12.50 -9.06 4.06
N TYR A 156 -11.71 -9.65 4.96
CA TYR A 156 -10.43 -10.25 4.62
C TYR A 156 -10.49 -11.38 3.57
N PRO A 157 -11.39 -12.39 3.67
CA PRO A 157 -11.54 -13.39 2.61
C PRO A 157 -11.93 -12.78 1.28
N VAL A 158 -12.76 -11.72 1.30
CA VAL A 158 -13.17 -10.99 0.09
C VAL A 158 -11.98 -10.26 -0.52
N ALA A 159 -11.16 -9.60 0.31
CA ALA A 159 -9.99 -8.87 -0.14
C ALA A 159 -8.93 -9.81 -0.73
N LEU A 160 -8.69 -10.97 -0.12
CA LEU A 160 -7.77 -11.97 -0.66
C LEU A 160 -8.30 -12.60 -1.96
N LYS A 161 -9.62 -12.85 -2.06
CA LYS A 161 -10.25 -13.30 -3.30
C LYS A 161 -10.08 -12.27 -4.43
N LYS A 162 -10.24 -10.98 -4.13
CA LYS A 162 -9.97 -9.88 -5.08
C LYS A 162 -8.50 -9.85 -5.52
N LEU A 163 -7.55 -9.97 -4.59
CA LEU A 163 -6.13 -10.07 -4.94
C LEU A 163 -5.85 -11.24 -5.89
N ARG A 164 -6.52 -12.38 -5.69
CA ARG A 164 -6.41 -13.56 -6.58
C ARG A 164 -7.00 -13.33 -7.97
N SER A 165 -7.96 -12.41 -8.13
CA SER A 165 -8.54 -12.10 -9.44
C SER A 165 -7.77 -11.06 -10.24
N ILE A 166 -6.82 -10.35 -9.63
CA ILE A 166 -5.99 -9.32 -10.30
C ILE A 166 -5.26 -9.82 -11.55
N PRO A 167 -4.79 -11.08 -11.65
CA PRO A 167 -4.25 -11.58 -12.92
C PRO A 167 -5.21 -11.49 -14.12
N GLY A 168 -6.53 -11.44 -13.89
CA GLY A 168 -7.52 -11.18 -14.94
C GLY A 168 -7.52 -9.73 -15.47
N GLU A 169 -6.89 -8.81 -14.74
CA GLU A 169 -6.74 -7.39 -15.10
C GLU A 169 -5.42 -7.12 -15.85
N PHE A 170 -4.61 -8.16 -16.06
CA PHE A 170 -3.37 -8.05 -16.83
C PHE A 170 -3.68 -7.85 -18.31
N THR A 171 -2.95 -6.93 -18.93
CA THR A 171 -3.00 -6.69 -20.37
C THR A 171 -1.64 -7.01 -20.99
N ALA A 172 -1.54 -6.90 -22.32
CA ALA A 172 -0.26 -7.01 -23.01
C ALA A 172 0.79 -5.97 -22.55
N LYS A 173 0.34 -4.89 -21.88
CA LYS A 173 1.19 -3.82 -21.36
C LYS A 173 1.68 -4.07 -19.94
N THR A 174 1.07 -5.01 -19.22
CA THR A 174 1.48 -5.31 -17.84
C THR A 174 2.86 -5.95 -17.87
N ASP A 175 3.85 -5.23 -17.33
CA ASP A 175 5.22 -5.68 -17.28
C ASP A 175 5.41 -6.87 -16.34
N ALA A 176 6.51 -7.60 -16.52
CA ALA A 176 6.75 -8.82 -15.78
C ALA A 176 7.02 -8.57 -14.29
N ASP A 177 7.60 -7.43 -13.92
CA ASP A 177 7.88 -7.10 -12.52
C ASP A 177 6.57 -6.80 -11.77
N THR A 178 5.60 -6.15 -12.41
CA THR A 178 4.24 -5.96 -11.87
C THR A 178 3.53 -7.30 -11.65
N LYS A 179 3.71 -8.26 -12.56
CA LYS A 179 3.14 -9.62 -12.39
C LYS A 179 3.78 -10.35 -11.21
N ASP A 180 5.11 -10.31 -11.12
CA ASP A 180 5.86 -10.90 -10.01
C ASP A 180 5.47 -10.25 -8.67
N LEU A 181 5.22 -8.94 -8.63
CA LEU A 181 4.74 -8.22 -7.45
C LEU A 181 3.37 -8.72 -6.97
N VAL A 182 2.43 -8.94 -7.89
CA VAL A 182 1.10 -9.50 -7.56
C VAL A 182 1.27 -10.89 -6.95
N SER A 183 2.04 -11.76 -7.60
CA SER A 183 2.31 -13.11 -7.11
C SER A 183 3.03 -13.11 -5.76
N PHE A 184 3.98 -12.18 -5.54
CA PHE A 184 4.66 -12.00 -4.25
C PHE A 184 3.68 -11.66 -3.12
N HIS A 185 2.77 -10.71 -3.35
CA HIS A 185 1.80 -10.34 -2.32
C HIS A 185 0.73 -11.41 -2.09
N GLN A 186 0.33 -12.16 -3.13
CA GLN A 186 -0.52 -13.34 -2.97
C GLN A 186 0.17 -14.38 -2.07
N TRP A 187 1.41 -14.74 -2.39
CA TRP A 187 2.22 -15.67 -1.58
C TRP A 187 2.28 -15.23 -0.11
N ARG A 188 2.64 -13.97 0.14
CA ARG A 188 2.74 -13.41 1.50
C ARG A 188 1.41 -13.46 2.25
N MET A 189 0.30 -13.07 1.62
CA MET A 189 -1.01 -13.07 2.29
C MET A 189 -1.51 -14.49 2.60
N PHE A 190 -1.26 -15.46 1.71
CA PHE A 190 -1.60 -16.85 2.01
C PHE A 190 -0.80 -17.40 3.20
N LEU A 191 0.50 -17.06 3.29
CA LEU A 191 1.31 -17.43 4.44
C LEU A 191 0.85 -16.75 5.73
N ASN A 192 0.48 -15.47 5.66
CA ASN A 192 -0.06 -14.76 6.82
C ASN A 192 -1.33 -15.44 7.33
N TRP A 193 -2.29 -15.76 6.46
CA TRP A 193 -3.52 -16.44 6.89
C TRP A 193 -3.25 -17.84 7.45
N ASP A 194 -2.36 -18.60 6.82
CA ASP A 194 -1.93 -19.90 7.32
C ASP A 194 -1.34 -19.79 8.74
N ALA A 195 -0.50 -18.78 8.98
CA ALA A 195 0.06 -18.49 10.29
C ALA A 195 -1.03 -18.11 11.32
N LEU A 196 -2.05 -17.33 10.95
CA LEU A 196 -3.15 -17.00 11.85
C LEU A 196 -3.89 -18.25 12.34
N ILE A 197 -4.11 -19.23 11.46
CA ILE A 197 -4.78 -20.49 11.79
C ILE A 197 -3.89 -21.35 12.68
N ASN A 198 -2.63 -21.54 12.29
CA ASN A 198 -1.68 -22.41 12.99
C ASN A 198 -1.26 -21.87 14.37
N HIS A 199 -1.38 -20.56 14.60
CA HIS A 199 -1.07 -19.92 15.89
C HIS A 199 -2.32 -19.51 16.71
N MET A 200 -3.50 -20.00 16.32
CA MET A 200 -4.72 -19.82 17.09
C MET A 200 -4.68 -20.63 18.40
N LYS A 201 -5.12 -20.04 19.52
CA LYS A 201 -5.30 -20.70 20.82
C LYS A 201 -6.55 -21.59 20.80
N ALA A 202 -6.45 -22.71 20.12
CA ALA A 202 -7.51 -23.70 20.02
C ALA A 202 -6.92 -25.10 19.88
N ASP A 203 -7.75 -26.12 20.11
CA ASP A 203 -7.36 -27.51 19.90
C ASP A 203 -7.24 -27.82 18.39
N GLU A 204 -6.48 -28.87 18.06
CA GLU A 204 -6.14 -29.25 16.68
C GLU A 204 -7.39 -29.40 15.78
N SER A 205 -8.45 -30.02 16.28
CA SER A 205 -9.70 -30.21 15.53
C SER A 205 -10.37 -28.89 15.12
N VAL A 206 -10.21 -27.83 15.92
CA VAL A 206 -10.74 -26.49 15.62
C VAL A 206 -9.86 -25.79 14.59
N GLN A 207 -8.53 -25.96 14.68
CA GLN A 207 -7.59 -25.45 13.68
C GLN A 207 -7.80 -26.13 12.32
N ASP A 208 -8.04 -27.44 12.31
CA ASP A 208 -8.36 -28.20 11.09
C ASP A 208 -9.65 -27.70 10.44
N ALA A 209 -10.72 -27.51 11.22
CA ALA A 209 -11.97 -26.95 10.71
C ALA A 209 -11.79 -25.52 10.17
N ALA A 210 -10.95 -24.71 10.82
CA ALA A 210 -10.60 -23.38 10.33
C ALA A 210 -9.82 -23.43 9.01
N ALA A 211 -8.87 -24.36 8.88
CA ALA A 211 -8.10 -24.60 7.66
C ALA A 211 -8.98 -25.09 6.50
N GLU A 212 -9.92 -26.01 6.76
CA GLU A 212 -10.91 -26.48 5.78
C GLU A 212 -11.82 -25.35 5.32
N SER A 213 -12.32 -24.54 6.27
CA SER A 213 -13.13 -23.36 5.97
C SER A 213 -12.36 -22.36 5.10
N ALA A 214 -11.11 -22.05 5.44
CA ALA A 214 -10.24 -21.21 4.63
C ALA A 214 -10.05 -21.77 3.21
N ALA A 215 -9.76 -23.07 3.09
CA ALA A 215 -9.59 -23.75 1.80
C ALA A 215 -10.87 -23.72 0.94
N SER A 216 -12.06 -23.72 1.55
CA SER A 216 -13.34 -23.65 0.83
C SER A 216 -13.49 -22.38 -0.01
N HIS A 217 -12.91 -21.25 0.44
CA HIS A 217 -12.87 -20.01 -0.34
C HIS A 217 -12.04 -20.13 -1.63
N PHE A 218 -11.22 -21.18 -1.72
CA PHE A 218 -10.28 -21.44 -2.82
C PHE A 218 -10.51 -22.79 -3.49
N GLY A 219 -11.75 -23.29 -3.49
CA GLY A 219 -12.12 -24.53 -4.17
C GLY A 219 -11.52 -25.77 -3.51
N GLY A 220 -11.32 -25.74 -2.19
CA GLY A 220 -10.75 -26.85 -1.41
C GLY A 220 -9.22 -26.95 -1.48
N VAL A 221 -8.54 -26.00 -2.11
CA VAL A 221 -7.07 -25.97 -2.15
C VAL A 221 -6.55 -25.29 -0.89
N SER A 222 -5.67 -25.96 -0.16
CA SER A 222 -5.08 -25.43 1.08
C SER A 222 -4.29 -24.14 0.85
N LEU A 223 -4.24 -23.29 1.89
CA LEU A 223 -3.48 -22.03 1.88
C LEU A 223 -2.01 -22.26 1.54
N ALA A 224 -1.38 -23.29 2.12
CA ALA A 224 0.00 -23.67 1.79
C ALA A 224 0.21 -24.00 0.31
N LYS A 225 -0.75 -24.68 -0.33
CA LYS A 225 -0.67 -24.99 -1.77
C LYS A 225 -0.91 -23.75 -2.64
N GLN A 226 -1.81 -22.86 -2.23
CA GLN A 226 -2.01 -21.55 -2.86
C GLN A 226 -0.74 -20.68 -2.77
N ALA A 227 -0.12 -20.61 -1.59
CA ALA A 227 1.13 -19.90 -1.36
C ALA A 227 2.24 -20.44 -2.28
N ARG A 228 2.39 -21.77 -2.36
CA ARG A 228 3.38 -22.39 -3.25
C ARG A 228 3.13 -22.04 -4.72
N ALA A 229 1.90 -22.14 -5.21
CA ALA A 229 1.59 -21.79 -6.60
C ALA A 229 1.88 -20.31 -6.91
N ALA A 230 1.57 -19.41 -5.98
CA ALA A 230 1.91 -17.99 -6.11
C ALA A 230 3.43 -17.77 -6.13
N ARG A 231 4.18 -18.44 -5.25
CA ARG A 231 5.65 -18.41 -5.23
C ARG A 231 6.26 -18.91 -6.54
N ASP A 232 5.78 -20.04 -7.03
CA ASP A 232 6.32 -20.69 -8.25
C ASP A 232 6.04 -19.85 -9.51
N SER A 233 5.10 -18.91 -9.45
CA SER A 233 4.80 -17.97 -10.53
C SER A 233 5.76 -16.77 -10.59
N ILE A 234 6.63 -16.61 -9.58
CA ILE A 234 7.57 -15.48 -9.49
C ILE A 234 8.89 -15.88 -10.16
N ARG A 235 9.36 -15.06 -11.10
CA ARG A 235 10.65 -15.30 -11.75
C ARG A 235 11.80 -15.20 -10.75
N ALA A 236 12.69 -16.18 -10.76
CA ALA A 236 13.79 -16.28 -9.80
C ALA A 236 14.80 -15.12 -9.88
N ASP A 237 15.00 -14.54 -11.06
CA ASP A 237 15.91 -13.43 -11.33
C ASP A 237 15.32 -12.04 -11.00
N SER A 238 14.00 -11.97 -10.79
CA SER A 238 13.30 -10.74 -10.39
C SER A 238 13.70 -10.28 -8.99
N THR A 239 13.41 -9.01 -8.68
CA THR A 239 13.56 -8.45 -7.33
C THR A 239 12.81 -9.32 -6.30
N TYR A 240 11.58 -9.74 -6.60
CA TYR A 240 10.76 -10.53 -5.67
C TYR A 240 11.23 -11.98 -5.53
N GLY A 241 11.74 -12.58 -6.62
CA GLY A 241 12.37 -13.90 -6.57
C GLY A 241 13.59 -13.92 -5.64
N LYS A 242 14.43 -12.88 -5.73
CA LYS A 242 15.58 -12.70 -4.83
C LYS A 242 15.17 -12.46 -3.38
N LEU A 243 14.10 -11.70 -3.14
CA LEU A 243 13.55 -11.47 -1.78
C LEU A 243 13.03 -12.75 -1.13
N ILE A 244 12.35 -13.61 -1.91
CA ILE A 244 11.89 -14.91 -1.41
C ILE A 244 13.08 -15.83 -1.13
N ALA A 245 14.09 -15.83 -2.01
CA ALA A 245 15.28 -16.67 -1.82
C ALA A 245 16.06 -16.30 -0.55
N SER A 246 16.08 -15.03 -0.16
CA SER A 246 16.69 -14.59 1.11
C SER A 246 15.84 -14.90 2.35
N HIS A 247 14.56 -15.27 2.19
CA HIS A 247 13.63 -15.58 3.29
C HIS A 247 12.83 -16.87 3.01
N PRO A 248 13.50 -18.04 2.89
CA PRO A 248 12.86 -19.28 2.41
C PRO A 248 11.74 -19.82 3.30
N ASN A 249 11.70 -19.42 4.57
CA ASN A 249 10.71 -19.84 5.59
C ASN A 249 9.67 -18.76 5.92
N GLY A 250 9.47 -17.77 5.05
CA GLY A 250 8.72 -16.52 5.32
C GLY A 250 7.56 -16.60 6.31
N ALA A 251 7.81 -16.14 7.53
CA ALA A 251 6.90 -15.34 8.37
C ALA A 251 7.77 -14.77 9.51
N SER A 252 8.19 -13.51 9.37
CA SER A 252 8.74 -12.73 10.48
C SER A 252 7.63 -12.00 11.20
#